data_AF-A0A0R2WS10-F1
#
_entry.id   AF-A0A0R2WS10-F1
#
_cell.length_a   1.000
_cell.length_b   1.000
_cell.length_c   1.000
_cell.angle_alpha   90.00
_cell.angle_beta   90.00
_cell.angle_gamma   90.00
#
_symmetry.space_group_name_H-M   'P 1'
#
loop_
_entity.id
_entity.type
_entity.pdbx_description
1 polymer ?
#
loop_
_entity_poly.entity_id
_entity_poly.type
_entity_poly.pdbx_seq_one_letter_code
_entity_poly.pdbx_strand_id
1 'polypeptide(L)'
;MTTYNPKIADANKLKNNPSVKLLEKTKKQPLKYNIFSVPVASTFVPKSGVVKGIDVGLKERIYDNFIAAGFGNYTSPYFETFLHKHTRFKSEFGLSARYNASFDNIANTVLNSHFSNFGASVFYKQDERYFDWKVTLNSERNQYNWYGITPNSLAINSLNSIEENQTYNYFNVDGEIDLLDSYIDKSNFSFSYFSDVFNSSEFLVSLNTDLDIPISFIKKSLKINTKIEYLNGEFLNNYSNTNKLNYSIFTAKINPEYNNTFNGFSVKLGTKVFSSLDGKNRINNFLVYPDIKIQKEILKENLQVYGGVSGDLKTNNYRDFSEDNPFVSPTIFITQTAEKMNAFLGFSGVLNKSVSFNVSASFKNEQDKPLFLKNNSKSDGISTSANGINFRGYEYGNSFGIVYDDVKTSSFFAEMSYEFSKQITFETNFQIDSFNTTTEVEAWNLPIFQGNLIAKYKNEKWYATSTILFIGNRKDALYASNYPSNDKTSLTIPSFFDLNLNGGYFFNDKFSAFLKINNLLNNNYQRFANFEVQGFQILGGVTCKFDF
;
A
#
# COMPACT_ATOMS: atom_id res chain seq x y z
N MET A 1 -50.96 -41.86 -32.43
CA MET A 1 -49.88 -41.28 -33.26
C MET A 1 -50.43 -40.07 -33.99
N THR A 2 -50.04 -38.87 -33.57
CA THR A 2 -50.09 -37.64 -34.35
C THR A 2 -48.89 -36.82 -33.92
N THR A 3 -47.94 -36.71 -34.84
CA THR A 3 -46.60 -36.16 -34.65
C THR A 3 -46.68 -34.63 -34.66
N TYR A 4 -46.44 -33.99 -33.51
CA TYR A 4 -46.32 -32.54 -33.40
C TYR A 4 -44.90 -32.12 -33.76
N ASN A 5 -44.74 -31.33 -34.82
CA ASN A 5 -43.46 -30.90 -35.37
C ASN A 5 -43.33 -29.38 -35.22
N PRO A 6 -42.64 -28.85 -34.18
CA PRO A 6 -42.46 -27.42 -34.01
C PRO A 6 -41.42 -26.88 -35.02
N LYS A 7 -41.88 -26.10 -35.99
CA LYS A 7 -41.01 -25.26 -36.84
C LYS A 7 -40.69 -23.96 -36.09
N ILE A 8 -39.41 -23.76 -35.79
CA ILE A 8 -38.87 -22.47 -35.34
C ILE A 8 -38.81 -21.53 -36.55
N ALA A 9 -39.26 -20.28 -36.39
CA ALA A 9 -39.12 -19.25 -37.42
C ALA A 9 -37.66 -18.76 -37.49
N ASP A 10 -37.09 -18.68 -38.70
CA ASP A 10 -35.75 -18.14 -38.91
C ASP A 10 -35.67 -16.67 -38.50
N ALA A 11 -34.72 -16.35 -37.63
CA ALA A 11 -34.43 -14.99 -37.20
C ALA A 11 -33.68 -14.22 -38.30
N ASN A 12 -34.27 -13.14 -38.78
CA ASN A 12 -33.63 -12.24 -39.74
C ASN A 12 -32.40 -11.55 -39.13
N LYS A 13 -31.22 -11.80 -39.69
CA LYS A 13 -30.01 -11.02 -39.43
C LYS A 13 -30.16 -9.61 -40.01
N LEU A 14 -30.16 -8.59 -39.15
CA LEU A 14 -29.88 -7.20 -39.57
C LEU A 14 -28.43 -7.10 -40.04
N LYS A 15 -28.20 -7.09 -41.36
CA LYS A 15 -26.90 -6.71 -41.94
C LYS A 15 -26.85 -5.19 -42.11
N ASN A 16 -26.34 -4.48 -41.12
CA ASN A 16 -25.85 -3.11 -41.32
C ASN A 16 -24.48 -3.18 -42.00
N ASN A 17 -24.45 -3.17 -43.32
CA ASN A 17 -23.24 -2.81 -44.05
C ASN A 17 -23.13 -1.28 -44.09
N PRO A 18 -22.03 -0.67 -43.62
CA PRO A 18 -21.80 0.75 -43.82
C PRO A 18 -21.63 1.04 -45.32
N SER A 19 -22.51 1.88 -45.88
CA SER A 19 -22.31 2.43 -47.22
C SER A 19 -21.28 3.55 -47.13
N VAL A 20 -20.06 3.31 -47.61
CA VAL A 20 -19.10 4.38 -47.83
C VAL A 20 -19.56 5.17 -49.05
N LYS A 21 -20.17 6.34 -48.83
CA LYS A 21 -20.29 7.36 -49.89
C LYS A 21 -18.90 7.97 -50.09
N LEU A 22 -18.13 7.41 -51.01
CA LEU A 22 -16.95 8.07 -51.55
C LEU A 22 -17.42 9.35 -52.27
N LEU A 23 -16.86 10.49 -51.87
CA LEU A 23 -16.90 11.72 -52.65
C LEU A 23 -16.52 11.40 -54.11
N GLU A 24 -17.26 11.95 -55.06
CA GLU A 24 -16.96 11.80 -56.49
C GLU A 24 -15.47 12.06 -56.73
N LYS A 25 -14.79 11.03 -57.23
CA LYS A 25 -13.42 11.17 -57.71
C LYS A 25 -13.46 12.21 -58.82
N THR A 26 -12.83 13.36 -58.56
CA THR A 26 -12.38 14.28 -59.61
C THR A 26 -11.74 13.45 -60.71
N LYS A 27 -12.28 13.54 -61.94
CA LYS A 27 -11.68 12.92 -63.13
C LYS A 27 -10.24 13.39 -63.24
N LYS A 28 -9.27 12.51 -62.94
CA LYS A 28 -7.85 12.78 -63.20
C LYS A 28 -7.69 12.99 -64.71
N GLN A 29 -7.20 14.16 -65.09
CA GLN A 29 -6.73 14.40 -66.45
C GLN A 29 -5.58 13.43 -66.76
N PRO A 30 -5.59 12.75 -67.91
CA PRO A 30 -4.48 11.92 -68.32
C PRO A 30 -3.27 12.81 -68.65
N LEU A 31 -2.23 12.76 -67.82
CA LEU A 31 -0.94 13.35 -68.13
C LEU A 31 -0.24 12.50 -69.21
N LYS A 32 -0.08 13.07 -70.41
CA LYS A 32 0.86 12.55 -71.41
C LYS A 32 2.26 13.05 -71.06
N TYR A 33 3.08 12.18 -70.50
CA TYR A 33 4.51 12.42 -70.33
C TYR A 33 5.29 11.46 -71.24
N ASN A 34 6.31 11.98 -71.92
CA ASN A 34 7.23 11.19 -72.71
C ASN A 34 8.45 10.91 -71.82
N ILE A 35 8.66 9.64 -71.43
CA ILE A 35 9.79 9.26 -70.59
C ILE A 35 11.01 9.06 -71.50
N PHE A 36 12.03 9.90 -71.34
CA PHE A 36 13.36 9.59 -71.85
C PHE A 36 14.03 8.63 -70.87
N SER A 37 13.93 7.33 -71.17
CA SER A 37 14.58 6.26 -70.41
C SER A 37 16.07 6.23 -70.76
N VAL A 38 16.90 6.86 -69.94
CA VAL A 38 18.34 6.56 -69.89
C VAL A 38 18.51 5.44 -68.86
N PRO A 39 18.97 4.24 -69.24
CA PRO A 39 19.21 3.17 -68.28
C PRO A 39 20.38 3.56 -67.39
N VAL A 40 20.09 4.02 -66.17
CA VAL A 40 21.11 4.16 -65.13
C VAL A 40 21.21 2.80 -64.44
N ALA A 41 22.34 2.13 -64.59
CA ALA A 41 22.63 0.89 -63.88
C ALA A 41 22.67 1.20 -62.37
N SER A 42 21.59 0.86 -61.66
CA SER A 42 21.54 0.94 -60.21
C SER A 42 22.48 -0.10 -59.62
N THR A 43 23.57 0.36 -59.00
CA THR A 43 24.44 -0.47 -58.16
C THR A 43 23.86 -0.66 -56.75
N PHE A 44 22.70 -0.07 -56.47
CA PHE A 44 22.03 -0.18 -55.18
C PHE A 44 21.33 -1.53 -55.07
N VAL A 45 21.96 -2.47 -54.37
CA VAL A 45 21.33 -3.69 -53.86
C VAL A 45 20.71 -3.35 -52.50
N PRO A 46 19.38 -3.25 -52.36
CA PRO A 46 18.77 -3.05 -51.06
C PRO A 46 19.11 -4.26 -50.18
N LYS A 47 19.76 -4.03 -49.03
CA LYS A 47 19.86 -5.06 -47.99
C LYS A 47 18.44 -5.38 -47.54
N SER A 48 17.94 -6.58 -47.86
CA SER A 48 16.70 -7.11 -47.28
C SER A 48 16.75 -6.93 -45.77
N GLY A 49 15.75 -6.25 -45.22
CA GLY A 49 15.61 -6.07 -43.77
C GLY A 49 15.59 -7.44 -43.11
N VAL A 50 16.65 -7.77 -42.37
CA VAL A 50 16.67 -8.96 -41.54
C VAL A 50 15.60 -8.76 -40.48
N VAL A 51 14.62 -9.66 -40.40
CA VAL A 51 13.72 -9.72 -39.24
C VAL A 51 14.64 -9.87 -38.03
N LYS A 52 14.78 -8.81 -37.22
CA LYS A 52 15.38 -8.95 -35.89
C LYS A 52 14.47 -9.91 -35.16
N GLY A 53 14.91 -11.17 -35.05
CA GLY A 53 14.26 -12.14 -34.19
C GLY A 53 14.08 -11.47 -32.84
N ILE A 54 12.84 -11.41 -32.36
CA ILE A 54 12.58 -11.03 -30.98
C ILE A 54 13.28 -12.13 -30.19
N ASP A 55 14.32 -11.76 -29.44
CA ASP A 55 14.90 -12.65 -28.45
C ASP A 55 13.83 -12.87 -27.39
N VAL A 56 13.05 -13.93 -27.59
CA VAL A 56 11.96 -14.35 -26.70
C VAL A 56 12.49 -14.89 -25.37
N GLY A 57 13.81 -14.92 -25.17
CA GLY A 57 14.45 -15.49 -24.00
C GLY A 57 14.08 -16.97 -23.82
N LEU A 58 14.58 -17.57 -22.74
CA LEU A 58 14.01 -18.84 -22.28
C LEU A 58 12.68 -18.54 -21.59
N LYS A 59 11.60 -19.11 -22.11
CA LYS A 59 10.29 -19.02 -21.48
C LYS A 59 10.30 -19.87 -20.21
N GLU A 60 10.44 -19.23 -19.05
CA GLU A 60 10.30 -19.91 -17.76
C GLU A 60 8.94 -20.59 -17.67
N ARG A 61 8.93 -21.84 -17.19
CA ARG A 61 7.67 -22.52 -16.87
C ARG A 61 7.08 -21.85 -15.62
N ILE A 62 5.90 -21.27 -15.78
CA ILE A 62 5.12 -20.71 -14.69
C ILE A 62 4.35 -21.86 -14.03
N TYR A 63 4.46 -21.96 -12.70
CA TYR A 63 3.68 -22.89 -11.89
C TYR A 63 2.60 -22.13 -11.15
N ASP A 64 1.44 -22.76 -11.01
CA ASP A 64 0.31 -22.14 -10.32
C ASP A 64 0.44 -22.21 -8.80
N ASN A 65 1.18 -23.19 -8.26
CA ASN A 65 1.26 -23.43 -6.82
C ASN A 65 2.70 -23.44 -6.31
N PHE A 66 2.88 -22.99 -5.06
CA PHE A 66 4.13 -23.22 -4.35
C PHE A 66 3.93 -23.40 -2.84
N ILE A 67 4.89 -24.08 -2.23
CA ILE A 67 5.10 -24.15 -0.78
C ILE A 67 6.55 -23.78 -0.52
N ALA A 68 6.79 -22.89 0.42
CA ALA A 68 8.10 -22.53 0.93
C ALA A 68 8.14 -22.75 2.44
N ALA A 69 9.22 -23.38 2.91
CA ALA A 69 9.47 -23.57 4.33
C ALA A 69 10.93 -23.26 4.63
N GLY A 70 11.18 -22.65 5.77
CA GLY A 70 12.51 -22.25 6.18
C GLY A 70 12.63 -22.08 7.68
N PHE A 71 13.87 -21.92 8.12
CA PHE A 71 14.22 -21.68 9.51
C PHE A 71 15.43 -20.76 9.57
N GLY A 72 15.45 -19.89 10.57
CA GLY A 72 16.49 -18.91 10.76
C GLY A 72 17.04 -18.85 12.18
N ASN A 73 18.01 -17.97 12.38
CA ASN A 73 18.45 -17.60 13.72
C ASN A 73 17.31 -16.89 14.49
N TYR A 74 17.48 -16.71 15.80
CA TYR A 74 16.42 -16.28 16.72
C TYR A 74 15.22 -17.23 16.78
N THR A 75 15.44 -18.53 16.54
CA THR A 75 14.40 -19.56 16.49
C THR A 75 13.24 -19.12 15.59
N SER A 76 13.57 -18.75 14.34
CA SER A 76 12.63 -18.08 13.44
C SER A 76 12.06 -19.03 12.39
N PRO A 77 10.93 -19.71 12.63
CA PRO A 77 10.28 -20.53 11.61
C PRO A 77 9.63 -19.67 10.53
N TYR A 78 9.65 -20.19 9.30
CA TYR A 78 9.00 -19.58 8.15
C TYR A 78 8.21 -20.61 7.36
N PHE A 79 6.99 -20.26 7.00
CA PHE A 79 6.16 -21.02 6.10
C PHE A 79 5.37 -20.09 5.19
N GLU A 80 5.29 -20.41 3.91
CA GLU A 80 4.50 -19.66 2.95
C GLU A 80 3.94 -20.64 1.91
N THR A 81 2.69 -20.47 1.52
CA THR A 81 2.09 -21.22 0.43
C THR A 81 1.15 -20.36 -0.36
N PHE A 82 1.11 -20.64 -1.67
CA PHE A 82 0.10 -20.13 -2.58
C PHE A 82 -0.40 -21.31 -3.40
N LEU A 83 -1.70 -21.56 -3.33
CA LEU A 83 -2.39 -22.55 -4.13
C LEU A 83 -3.34 -21.81 -5.06
N HIS A 84 -3.27 -22.10 -6.35
CA HIS A 84 -4.11 -21.47 -7.36
C HIS A 84 -4.65 -22.53 -8.30
N LYS A 85 -5.93 -22.41 -8.60
CA LYS A 85 -6.62 -23.26 -9.57
C LYS A 85 -7.53 -22.39 -10.42
N HIS A 86 -7.35 -22.45 -11.73
CA HIS A 86 -8.16 -21.73 -12.67
C HIS A 86 -8.85 -22.69 -13.65
N THR A 87 -10.07 -22.34 -14.04
CA THR A 87 -10.80 -22.95 -15.14
C THR A 87 -10.82 -21.94 -16.28
N ARG A 88 -10.28 -22.33 -17.43
CA ARG A 88 -10.07 -21.43 -18.57
C ARG A 88 -11.34 -20.62 -18.90
N PHE A 89 -11.23 -19.29 -18.80
CA PHE A 89 -12.28 -18.31 -19.11
C PHE A 89 -13.58 -18.45 -18.30
N LYS A 90 -13.50 -18.92 -17.04
CA LYS A 90 -14.69 -19.05 -16.18
C LYS A 90 -14.45 -18.68 -14.74
N SER A 91 -13.53 -19.37 -14.06
CA SER A 91 -13.43 -19.27 -12.60
C SER A 91 -12.01 -19.44 -12.12
N GLU A 92 -11.65 -18.73 -11.06
CA GLU A 92 -10.35 -18.81 -10.41
C GLU A 92 -10.56 -18.95 -8.91
N PHE A 93 -9.78 -19.83 -8.29
CA PHE A 93 -9.72 -20.01 -6.86
C PHE A 93 -8.27 -19.91 -6.42
N GLY A 94 -8.02 -19.16 -5.35
CA GLY A 94 -6.71 -19.10 -4.75
C GLY A 94 -6.75 -19.13 -3.23
N LEU A 95 -5.74 -19.74 -2.64
CA LEU A 95 -5.48 -19.76 -1.21
C LEU A 95 -4.03 -19.36 -0.99
N SER A 96 -3.80 -18.38 -0.12
CA SER A 96 -2.47 -18.01 0.36
C SER A 96 -2.41 -18.13 1.88
N ALA A 97 -1.28 -18.56 2.39
CA ALA A 97 -0.99 -18.49 3.82
C ALA A 97 0.49 -18.20 4.05
N ARG A 98 0.79 -17.34 5.02
CA ARG A 98 2.13 -16.96 5.41
C ARG A 98 2.25 -16.97 6.93
N TYR A 99 3.31 -17.57 7.41
CA TYR A 99 3.67 -17.62 8.81
C TYR A 99 5.15 -17.26 8.98
N ASN A 100 5.42 -16.30 9.85
CA ASN A 100 6.76 -15.90 10.24
C ASN A 100 6.76 -15.54 11.72
N ALA A 101 7.75 -16.04 12.44
CA ALA A 101 7.88 -15.77 13.87
C ALA A 101 9.35 -15.68 14.25
N SER A 102 9.60 -15.16 15.45
CA SER A 102 10.88 -15.22 16.11
C SER A 102 10.65 -15.42 17.61
N PHE A 103 11.33 -16.41 18.18
CA PHE A 103 11.11 -16.88 19.56
C PHE A 103 12.37 -16.78 20.42
N ASP A 104 13.31 -15.94 20.01
CA ASP A 104 14.47 -15.58 20.81
C ASP A 104 14.52 -14.07 20.98
N ASN A 105 15.09 -13.65 22.11
CA ASN A 105 15.07 -12.24 22.48
C ASN A 105 16.17 -11.45 21.77
N ILE A 106 15.89 -10.18 21.53
CA ILE A 106 16.87 -9.21 21.07
C ILE A 106 17.87 -8.98 22.20
N ALA A 107 19.14 -8.82 21.85
CA ALA A 107 20.16 -8.51 22.85
C ALA A 107 19.80 -7.20 23.59
N ASN A 108 20.05 -7.14 24.90
CA ASN A 108 19.80 -5.98 25.76
C ASN A 108 18.32 -5.62 26.01
N THR A 109 17.35 -6.44 25.59
CA THR A 109 15.96 -6.28 26.04
C THR A 109 15.75 -6.94 27.39
N VAL A 110 15.09 -6.24 28.31
CA VAL A 110 14.73 -6.77 29.64
C VAL A 110 13.45 -7.60 29.63
N LEU A 111 12.59 -7.35 28.65
CA LEU A 111 11.33 -8.06 28.42
C LEU A 111 11.43 -8.96 27.19
N ASN A 112 10.47 -9.87 27.05
CA ASN A 112 10.41 -10.78 25.92
C ASN A 112 10.13 -10.00 24.63
N SER A 113 10.94 -10.17 23.59
CA SER A 113 10.80 -9.48 22.29
C SER A 113 10.33 -10.41 21.16
N HIS A 114 9.67 -11.51 21.48
CA HIS A 114 9.15 -12.46 20.51
C HIS A 114 8.04 -11.82 19.66
N PHE A 115 7.90 -12.32 18.43
CA PHE A 115 6.76 -12.01 17.59
C PHE A 115 6.31 -13.24 16.80
N SER A 116 5.04 -13.25 16.41
CA SER A 116 4.48 -14.28 15.55
C SER A 116 3.38 -13.68 14.68
N ASN A 117 3.54 -13.79 13.37
CA ASN A 117 2.62 -13.25 12.40
C ASN A 117 2.10 -14.38 11.53
N PHE A 118 0.78 -14.49 11.47
CA PHE A 118 0.07 -15.42 10.60
C PHE A 118 -0.92 -14.62 9.76
N GLY A 119 -0.89 -14.84 8.45
CA GLY A 119 -1.88 -14.29 7.53
C GLY A 119 -2.36 -15.36 6.57
N ALA A 120 -3.65 -15.40 6.30
CA ALA A 120 -4.26 -16.29 5.32
C ALA A 120 -5.28 -15.51 4.49
N SER A 121 -5.31 -15.80 3.19
CA SER A 121 -6.28 -15.24 2.26
C SER A 121 -6.84 -16.33 1.37
N VAL A 122 -8.15 -16.29 1.13
CA VAL A 122 -8.82 -17.17 0.16
C VAL A 122 -9.64 -16.29 -0.76
N PHE A 123 -9.54 -16.51 -2.06
CA PHE A 123 -10.39 -15.82 -3.02
C PHE A 123 -11.07 -16.78 -3.99
N TYR A 124 -12.24 -16.37 -4.44
CA TYR A 124 -12.93 -16.97 -5.58
C TYR A 124 -13.33 -15.86 -6.54
N LYS A 125 -12.96 -16.01 -7.80
CA LYS A 125 -13.32 -15.11 -8.89
C LYS A 125 -14.09 -15.89 -9.95
N GLN A 126 -15.09 -15.25 -10.54
CA GLN A 126 -15.89 -15.80 -11.63
C GLN A 126 -16.08 -14.72 -12.69
N ASP A 127 -15.74 -15.06 -13.93
CA ASP A 127 -15.95 -14.22 -15.10
C ASP A 127 -17.27 -14.61 -15.77
N GLU A 128 -18.23 -13.69 -15.83
CA GLU A 128 -19.51 -13.89 -16.52
C GLU A 128 -19.58 -13.05 -17.79
N ARG A 129 -20.62 -13.24 -18.60
CA ARG A 129 -20.76 -12.52 -19.87
C ARG A 129 -20.84 -11.00 -19.72
N TYR A 130 -21.47 -10.53 -18.64
CA TYR A 130 -21.81 -9.11 -18.45
C TYR A 130 -21.18 -8.50 -17.20
N PHE A 131 -20.56 -9.31 -16.34
CA PHE A 131 -19.90 -8.85 -15.14
C PHE A 131 -18.89 -9.88 -14.67
N ASP A 132 -17.83 -9.42 -14.04
CA ASP A 132 -16.90 -10.26 -13.31
C ASP A 132 -17.09 -9.98 -11.82
N TRP A 133 -16.98 -11.01 -10.99
CA TRP A 133 -17.04 -10.82 -9.54
C TRP A 133 -15.98 -11.63 -8.83
N LYS A 134 -15.51 -11.08 -7.71
CA LYS A 134 -14.49 -11.68 -6.87
C LYS A 134 -14.85 -11.49 -5.40
N VAL A 135 -14.79 -12.56 -4.64
CA VAL A 135 -14.90 -12.50 -3.18
C VAL A 135 -13.57 -12.95 -2.58
N THR A 136 -13.06 -12.17 -1.64
CA THR A 136 -11.82 -12.45 -0.90
C THR A 136 -12.12 -12.48 0.59
N LEU A 137 -11.61 -13.49 1.28
CA LEU A 137 -11.65 -13.63 2.73
C LEU A 137 -10.21 -13.57 3.24
N ASN A 138 -9.94 -12.60 4.11
CA ASN A 138 -8.63 -12.37 4.72
C ASN A 138 -8.73 -12.61 6.23
N SER A 139 -7.71 -13.26 6.80
CA SER A 139 -7.57 -13.42 8.25
C SER A 139 -6.12 -13.25 8.65
N GLU A 140 -5.88 -12.45 9.68
CA GLU A 140 -4.55 -12.26 10.24
C GLU A 140 -4.57 -12.40 11.76
N ARG A 141 -3.48 -12.95 12.29
CA ARG A 141 -3.20 -13.02 13.72
C ARG A 141 -1.75 -12.61 13.94
N ASN A 142 -1.57 -11.45 14.55
CA ASN A 142 -0.28 -10.83 14.77
C ASN A 142 -0.03 -10.69 16.27
N GLN A 143 1.06 -11.27 16.75
CA GLN A 143 1.47 -11.23 18.15
C GLN A 143 2.80 -10.51 18.28
N TYR A 144 2.84 -9.54 19.18
CA TYR A 144 4.00 -8.72 19.50
C TYR A 144 4.07 -8.52 21.01
N ASN A 145 5.22 -8.04 21.49
CA ASN A 145 5.39 -7.71 22.89
C ASN A 145 5.84 -6.26 23.06
N TRP A 146 5.33 -5.56 24.07
CA TRP A 146 5.78 -4.23 24.47
C TRP A 146 7.11 -4.28 25.23
N TYR A 147 8.18 -4.72 24.58
CA TYR A 147 9.47 -4.93 25.24
C TYR A 147 10.30 -3.66 25.46
N GLY A 148 9.88 -2.51 24.91
CA GLY A 148 10.65 -1.26 24.83
C GLY A 148 10.80 -0.50 26.15
N ILE A 149 11.43 -1.12 27.14
CA ILE A 149 11.76 -0.56 28.45
C ILE A 149 13.24 -0.17 28.48
N THR A 150 13.54 1.02 29.00
CA THR A 150 14.93 1.44 29.20
C THR A 150 15.59 0.55 30.26
N PRO A 151 16.77 -0.05 30.00
CA PRO A 151 17.46 -0.88 31.00
C PRO A 151 17.67 -0.15 32.32
N ASN A 152 17.51 -0.87 33.43
CA ASN A 152 17.64 -0.35 34.81
C ASN A 152 16.64 0.76 35.21
N SER A 153 15.60 1.01 34.41
CA SER A 153 14.53 1.97 34.77
C SER A 153 13.50 1.41 35.75
N LEU A 154 13.39 0.09 35.86
CA LEU A 154 12.42 -0.61 36.70
C LEU A 154 13.11 -1.59 37.64
N ALA A 155 12.58 -1.75 38.85
CA ALA A 155 12.98 -2.78 39.79
C ALA A 155 12.57 -4.17 39.29
N ILE A 156 13.30 -5.21 39.69
CA ILE A 156 13.09 -6.60 39.24
C ILE A 156 11.65 -7.08 39.50
N ASN A 157 11.08 -6.74 40.67
CA ASN A 157 9.71 -7.11 41.00
C ASN A 157 8.70 -6.48 40.06
N SER A 158 8.94 -5.22 39.66
CA SER A 158 8.08 -4.50 38.72
C SER A 158 8.20 -5.09 37.32
N LEU A 159 9.43 -5.39 36.86
CA LEU A 159 9.69 -6.06 35.57
C LEU A 159 8.96 -7.40 35.46
N ASN A 160 9.06 -8.24 36.49
CA ASN A 160 8.41 -9.56 36.50
C ASN A 160 6.87 -9.49 36.56
N SER A 161 6.30 -8.32 36.85
CA SER A 161 4.84 -8.12 36.87
C SER A 161 4.27 -7.62 35.54
N ILE A 162 5.12 -7.29 34.56
CA ILE A 162 4.69 -6.78 33.27
C ILE A 162 4.19 -7.95 32.41
N GLU A 163 2.94 -7.86 31.97
CA GLU A 163 2.39 -8.73 30.92
C GLU A 163 2.56 -8.04 29.56
N GLU A 164 3.69 -8.24 28.91
CA GLU A 164 4.07 -7.48 27.71
C GLU A 164 3.36 -7.90 26.41
N ASN A 165 2.66 -9.04 26.41
CA ASN A 165 2.06 -9.64 25.21
C ASN A 165 0.85 -8.85 24.70
N GLN A 166 0.88 -8.55 23.40
CA GLN A 166 -0.21 -7.96 22.63
C GLN A 166 -0.50 -8.84 21.41
N THR A 167 -1.74 -9.28 21.29
CA THR A 167 -2.21 -10.05 20.12
C THR A 167 -3.32 -9.29 19.41
N TYR A 168 -3.16 -9.10 18.11
CA TYR A 168 -4.15 -8.53 17.21
C TYR A 168 -4.75 -9.63 16.32
N ASN A 169 -6.07 -9.61 16.14
CA ASN A 169 -6.78 -10.47 15.22
C ASN A 169 -7.56 -9.61 14.23
N TYR A 170 -7.43 -9.94 12.94
CA TYR A 170 -8.10 -9.24 11.85
C TYR A 170 -8.85 -10.24 10.97
N PHE A 171 -10.05 -9.86 10.59
CA PHE A 171 -10.87 -10.59 9.63
C PHE A 171 -11.46 -9.60 8.64
N ASN A 172 -11.44 -9.96 7.35
CA ASN A 172 -11.99 -9.09 6.33
C ASN A 172 -12.57 -9.86 5.16
N VAL A 173 -13.66 -9.31 4.64
CA VAL A 173 -14.41 -9.82 3.50
C VAL A 173 -14.47 -8.69 2.48
N ASP A 174 -13.90 -8.93 1.31
CA ASP A 174 -13.97 -8.01 0.18
C ASP A 174 -14.77 -8.65 -0.95
N GLY A 175 -15.73 -7.92 -1.50
CA GLY A 175 -16.53 -8.29 -2.65
C GLY A 175 -16.37 -7.25 -3.75
N GLU A 176 -15.75 -7.64 -4.85
CA GLU A 176 -15.59 -6.82 -6.04
C GLU A 176 -16.57 -7.29 -7.12
N ILE A 177 -17.22 -6.34 -7.79
CA ILE A 177 -17.97 -6.57 -9.02
C ILE A 177 -17.55 -5.54 -10.06
N ASP A 178 -17.16 -6.03 -11.23
CA ASP A 178 -16.82 -5.24 -12.40
C ASP A 178 -17.91 -5.50 -13.44
N LEU A 179 -18.64 -4.47 -13.86
CA LEU A 179 -19.77 -4.60 -14.79
C LEU A 179 -19.32 -4.14 -16.19
N LEU A 180 -19.64 -4.93 -17.20
CA LEU A 180 -19.35 -4.60 -18.60
C LEU A 180 -20.49 -3.75 -19.19
N ASP A 181 -20.15 -2.68 -19.89
CA ASP A 181 -21.09 -1.81 -20.61
C ASP A 181 -22.26 -1.28 -19.74
N SER A 182 -21.97 -0.90 -18.49
CA SER A 182 -22.94 -0.42 -17.50
C SER A 182 -22.63 1.02 -17.06
N TYR A 183 -23.60 1.70 -16.44
CA TYR A 183 -23.34 3.00 -15.77
C TYR A 183 -22.55 2.86 -14.48
N ILE A 184 -22.51 1.66 -13.92
CA ILE A 184 -21.64 1.29 -12.82
C ILE A 184 -20.49 0.54 -13.47
N ASP A 185 -19.27 1.07 -13.42
CA ASP A 185 -18.09 0.39 -13.97
C ASP A 185 -17.61 -0.68 -12.98
N LYS A 186 -17.42 -0.27 -11.73
CA LYS A 186 -16.89 -1.10 -10.65
C LYS A 186 -17.57 -0.77 -9.33
N SER A 187 -17.84 -1.79 -8.53
CA SER A 187 -18.23 -1.62 -7.13
C SER A 187 -17.43 -2.58 -6.24
N ASN A 188 -16.91 -2.06 -5.13
CA ASN A 188 -16.19 -2.84 -4.13
C ASN A 188 -16.84 -2.63 -2.76
N PHE A 189 -17.31 -3.72 -2.17
CA PHE A 189 -17.78 -3.78 -0.80
C PHE A 189 -16.72 -4.42 0.08
N SER A 190 -16.37 -3.79 1.19
CA SER A 190 -15.42 -4.33 2.16
C SER A 190 -16.02 -4.27 3.56
N PHE A 191 -15.98 -5.40 4.26
CA PHE A 191 -16.27 -5.48 5.68
C PHE A 191 -15.01 -5.95 6.38
N SER A 192 -14.63 -5.30 7.47
CA SER A 192 -13.51 -5.73 8.28
C SER A 192 -13.80 -5.64 9.77
N TYR A 193 -13.20 -6.56 10.52
CA TYR A 193 -13.30 -6.66 11.97
C TYR A 193 -11.90 -6.85 12.55
N PHE A 194 -11.56 -6.01 13.52
CA PHE A 194 -10.28 -5.99 14.19
C PHE A 194 -10.49 -6.08 15.70
N SER A 195 -9.63 -6.83 16.39
CA SER A 195 -9.71 -6.99 17.84
C SER A 195 -8.35 -7.27 18.46
N ASP A 196 -8.21 -6.99 19.74
CA ASP A 196 -7.01 -7.30 20.52
C ASP A 196 -7.27 -8.14 21.77
N VAL A 197 -6.19 -8.55 22.45
CA VAL A 197 -6.25 -9.33 23.68
C VAL A 197 -6.83 -8.56 24.88
N PHE A 198 -6.92 -7.23 24.81
CA PHE A 198 -7.46 -6.36 25.86
C PHE A 198 -8.95 -6.07 25.70
N ASN A 199 -9.64 -6.83 24.85
CA ASN A 199 -11.07 -6.68 24.51
C ASN A 199 -11.40 -5.33 23.85
N SER A 200 -10.45 -4.75 23.12
CA SER A 200 -10.78 -3.68 22.17
C SER A 200 -11.23 -4.30 20.86
N SER A 201 -12.18 -3.66 20.19
CA SER A 201 -12.67 -4.12 18.90
C SER A 201 -13.10 -2.96 18.02
N GLU A 202 -13.00 -3.16 16.72
CA GLU A 202 -13.35 -2.20 15.70
C GLU A 202 -13.91 -2.95 14.49
N PHE A 203 -14.95 -2.41 13.86
CA PHE A 203 -15.35 -2.84 12.54
C PHE A 203 -15.44 -1.66 11.59
N LEU A 204 -15.11 -1.92 10.33
CA LEU A 204 -15.18 -0.96 9.25
C LEU A 204 -15.98 -1.57 8.10
N VAL A 205 -17.01 -0.85 7.66
CA VAL A 205 -17.77 -1.19 6.46
C VAL A 205 -17.50 -0.12 5.44
N SER A 206 -17.14 -0.50 4.21
CA SER A 206 -17.01 0.45 3.11
C SER A 206 -17.63 -0.07 1.82
N LEU A 207 -18.20 0.85 1.06
CA LEU A 207 -18.71 0.62 -0.29
C LEU A 207 -18.14 1.71 -1.19
N ASN A 208 -17.35 1.31 -2.18
CA ASN A 208 -16.79 2.19 -3.19
C ASN A 208 -17.45 1.84 -4.53
N THR A 209 -17.98 2.84 -5.24
CA THR A 209 -18.63 2.62 -6.53
C THR A 209 -18.18 3.68 -7.53
N ASP A 210 -17.68 3.21 -8.66
CA ASP A 210 -17.30 4.03 -9.82
C ASP A 210 -18.44 4.03 -10.82
N LEU A 211 -18.95 5.22 -11.12
CA LEU A 211 -20.02 5.43 -12.09
C LEU A 211 -19.47 6.10 -13.34
N ASP A 212 -19.90 5.66 -14.52
CA ASP A 212 -19.64 6.34 -15.79
C ASP A 212 -20.96 6.76 -16.43
N ILE A 213 -21.29 8.04 -16.29
CA ILE A 213 -22.58 8.58 -16.73
C ILE A 213 -22.38 9.34 -18.05
N PRO A 214 -22.96 8.87 -19.17
CA PRO A 214 -22.94 9.62 -20.42
C PRO A 214 -23.86 10.84 -20.30
N ILE A 215 -23.28 12.03 -20.42
CA ILE A 215 -24.03 13.27 -20.30
C ILE A 215 -24.19 13.88 -21.70
N SER A 216 -25.40 13.93 -22.24
CA SER A 216 -25.66 14.33 -23.63
C SER A 216 -25.14 15.73 -24.03
N PHE A 217 -24.99 16.66 -23.09
CA PHE A 217 -24.45 18.00 -23.36
C PHE A 217 -22.92 18.07 -23.36
N ILE A 218 -22.22 17.06 -22.84
CA ILE A 218 -20.77 16.92 -22.89
C ILE A 218 -20.50 15.74 -23.83
N LYS A 219 -19.70 15.89 -24.91
CA LYS A 219 -19.44 14.78 -25.86
C LYS A 219 -18.64 13.60 -25.28
N LYS A 220 -18.60 13.44 -23.95
CA LYS A 220 -17.82 12.48 -23.17
C LYS A 220 -18.59 12.11 -21.90
N SER A 221 -18.30 10.95 -21.36
CA SER A 221 -18.88 10.50 -20.10
C SER A 221 -18.26 11.23 -18.89
N LEU A 222 -19.09 11.50 -17.88
CA LEU A 222 -18.70 12.04 -16.59
C LEU A 222 -18.49 10.86 -15.65
N LYS A 223 -17.29 10.75 -15.10
CA LYS A 223 -16.99 9.74 -14.09
C LYS A 223 -17.34 10.28 -12.72
N ILE A 224 -17.95 9.45 -11.88
CA ILE A 224 -18.30 9.81 -10.51
C ILE A 224 -17.82 8.67 -9.60
N ASN A 225 -16.77 8.93 -8.83
CA ASN A 225 -16.35 8.03 -7.76
C ASN A 225 -17.16 8.33 -6.49
N THR A 226 -17.73 7.31 -5.90
CA THR A 226 -18.45 7.40 -4.62
C THR A 226 -17.81 6.48 -3.60
N LYS A 227 -17.79 6.91 -2.34
CA LYS A 227 -17.37 6.07 -1.20
C LYS A 227 -18.32 6.31 -0.04
N ILE A 228 -18.84 5.24 0.54
CA ILE A 228 -19.53 5.27 1.84
C ILE A 228 -18.70 4.41 2.78
N GLU A 229 -18.48 4.90 3.99
CA GLU A 229 -17.68 4.23 5.00
C GLU A 229 -18.33 4.43 6.37
N TYR A 230 -18.35 3.37 7.17
CA TYR A 230 -18.82 3.41 8.55
C TYR A 230 -17.83 2.67 9.43
N LEU A 231 -17.17 3.44 10.29
CA LEU A 231 -16.26 2.96 11.32
C LEU A 231 -16.98 2.96 12.66
N ASN A 232 -16.84 1.88 13.42
CA ASN A 232 -17.30 1.82 14.81
C ASN A 232 -16.37 0.94 15.61
N GLY A 233 -15.91 1.44 16.76
CA GLY A 233 -15.06 0.68 17.64
C GLY A 233 -15.11 1.15 19.07
N GLU A 234 -14.59 0.30 19.94
CA GLU A 234 -14.41 0.59 21.35
C GLU A 234 -13.09 0.04 21.89
N PHE A 235 -12.47 0.82 22.76
CA PHE A 235 -11.43 0.37 23.67
C PHE A 235 -12.04 0.17 25.05
N LEU A 236 -11.68 -0.93 25.71
CA LEU A 236 -12.19 -1.24 27.03
C LEU A 236 -11.81 -0.17 28.07
N ASN A 237 -10.66 0.49 27.89
CA ASN A 237 -10.14 1.47 28.84
C ASN A 237 -9.58 2.70 28.13
N ASN A 238 -9.56 3.81 28.86
CA ASN A 238 -8.78 5.00 28.55
C ASN A 238 -7.38 4.85 29.17
N TYR A 239 -6.39 5.55 28.65
CA TYR A 239 -5.08 5.57 29.29
C TYR A 239 -5.16 6.19 30.70
N SER A 240 -5.99 7.22 30.87
CA SER A 240 -6.13 7.99 32.11
C SER A 240 -6.94 7.29 33.21
N ASN A 241 -7.87 6.41 32.82
CA ASN A 241 -8.85 5.80 33.73
C ASN A 241 -9.46 4.52 33.11
N THR A 242 -10.32 3.83 33.85
CA THR A 242 -10.95 2.57 33.40
C THR A 242 -12.22 2.77 32.56
N ASN A 243 -12.51 3.98 32.07
CA ASN A 243 -13.70 4.21 31.26
C ASN A 243 -13.46 3.74 29.82
N LYS A 244 -14.51 3.22 29.18
CA LYS A 244 -14.46 2.86 27.76
C LYS A 244 -14.25 4.09 26.87
N LEU A 245 -13.48 3.92 25.80
CA LEU A 245 -13.33 4.91 24.73
C LEU A 245 -14.00 4.38 23.47
N ASN A 246 -15.09 5.00 23.05
CA ASN A 246 -15.85 4.57 21.87
C ASN A 246 -15.78 5.65 20.80
N TYR A 247 -15.69 5.23 19.55
CA TYR A 247 -15.72 6.12 18.39
C TYR A 247 -16.66 5.53 17.34
N SER A 248 -17.32 6.40 16.59
CA SER A 248 -18.17 5.97 15.49
C SER A 248 -18.24 7.08 14.46
N ILE A 249 -17.74 6.79 13.26
CA ILE A 249 -17.56 7.78 12.20
C ILE A 249 -18.22 7.23 10.94
N PHE A 250 -19.21 7.96 10.42
CA PHE A 250 -19.79 7.70 9.11
C PHE A 250 -19.27 8.74 8.13
N THR A 251 -18.74 8.30 6.99
CA THR A 251 -18.22 9.17 5.93
C THR A 251 -18.82 8.80 4.59
N ALA A 252 -19.41 9.79 3.91
CA ALA A 252 -19.83 9.69 2.53
C ALA A 252 -18.99 10.66 1.68
N LYS A 253 -18.51 10.18 0.53
CA LYS A 253 -17.73 10.93 -0.46
C LYS A 253 -18.38 10.80 -1.83
N ILE A 254 -18.48 11.91 -2.54
CA ILE A 254 -18.76 11.95 -3.97
C ILE A 254 -17.66 12.76 -4.68
N ASN A 255 -17.12 12.24 -5.77
CA ASN A 255 -16.07 12.85 -6.56
C ASN A 255 -16.43 12.79 -8.06
N PRO A 256 -17.25 13.73 -8.56
CA PRO A 256 -17.40 13.93 -10.00
C PRO A 256 -16.06 14.38 -10.59
N GLU A 257 -15.63 13.69 -11.64
CA GLU A 257 -14.41 14.01 -12.38
C GLU A 257 -14.67 14.10 -13.89
N TYR A 258 -14.04 15.09 -14.52
CA TYR A 258 -14.05 15.31 -15.94
C TYR A 258 -12.62 15.24 -16.48
N ASN A 259 -12.38 14.24 -17.34
CA ASN A 259 -11.07 13.98 -17.92
C ASN A 259 -11.08 14.32 -19.42
N ASN A 260 -10.27 15.30 -19.82
CA ASN A 260 -10.16 15.66 -21.22
C ASN A 260 -8.76 16.07 -21.67
N THR A 261 -8.52 15.95 -22.97
CA THR A 261 -7.28 16.35 -23.60
C THR A 261 -7.52 17.61 -24.43
N PHE A 262 -6.80 18.69 -24.12
CA PHE A 262 -6.91 19.98 -24.79
C PHE A 262 -5.52 20.44 -25.24
N ASN A 263 -5.31 20.64 -26.55
CA ASN A 263 -4.05 21.13 -27.12
C ASN A 263 -2.79 20.38 -26.61
N GLY A 264 -2.88 19.06 -26.45
CA GLY A 264 -1.79 18.22 -25.94
C GLY A 264 -1.62 18.20 -24.41
N PHE A 265 -2.45 18.92 -23.66
CA PHE A 265 -2.56 18.80 -22.21
C PHE A 265 -3.64 17.78 -21.87
N SER A 266 -3.32 16.84 -20.98
CA SER A 266 -4.32 16.01 -20.30
C SER A 266 -4.73 16.73 -19.01
N VAL A 267 -6.03 17.02 -18.88
CA VAL A 267 -6.62 17.78 -17.81
C VAL A 267 -7.68 16.92 -17.12
N LYS A 268 -7.51 16.72 -15.81
CA LYS A 268 -8.49 16.18 -14.89
C LYS A 268 -9.03 17.33 -14.04
N LEU A 269 -10.34 17.54 -14.09
CA LEU A 269 -11.07 18.49 -13.25
C LEU A 269 -12.09 17.72 -12.43
N GLY A 270 -11.92 17.68 -11.12
CA GLY A 270 -12.87 17.07 -10.20
C GLY A 270 -13.05 17.88 -8.92
N THR A 271 -14.01 17.46 -8.13
CA THR A 271 -14.29 18.05 -6.81
C THR A 271 -14.74 16.94 -5.89
N LYS A 272 -14.05 16.77 -4.77
CA LYS A 272 -14.43 15.80 -3.74
C LYS A 272 -15.31 16.51 -2.72
N VAL A 273 -16.51 15.99 -2.51
CA VAL A 273 -17.45 16.46 -1.49
C VAL A 273 -17.60 15.35 -0.46
N PHE A 274 -17.39 15.69 0.80
CA PHE A 274 -17.50 14.78 1.93
C PHE A 274 -18.61 15.23 2.89
N SER A 275 -19.37 14.27 3.38
CA SER A 275 -20.21 14.40 4.55
C SER A 275 -19.71 13.41 5.60
N SER A 276 -19.21 13.92 6.71
CA SER A 276 -18.74 13.10 7.83
C SER A 276 -19.56 13.38 9.09
N LEU A 277 -19.92 12.32 9.80
CA LEU A 277 -20.71 12.35 11.02
C LEU A 277 -19.95 11.55 12.09
N ASP A 278 -19.51 12.21 13.14
CA ASP A 278 -19.01 11.57 14.35
C ASP A 278 -20.18 11.39 15.32
N GLY A 279 -20.71 10.16 15.38
CA GLY A 279 -21.87 9.83 16.18
C GLY A 279 -21.64 9.92 17.70
N LYS A 280 -20.37 9.88 18.15
CA LYS A 280 -20.02 9.92 19.57
C LYS A 280 -19.78 11.35 20.04
N ASN A 281 -19.04 12.14 19.26
CA ASN A 281 -18.79 13.54 19.56
C ASN A 281 -19.92 14.48 19.07
N ARG A 282 -20.89 13.96 18.30
CA ARG A 282 -22.01 14.70 17.68
C ARG A 282 -21.53 15.84 16.77
N ILE A 283 -20.44 15.59 16.04
CA ILE A 283 -19.83 16.55 15.11
C ILE A 283 -20.22 16.15 13.69
N ASN A 284 -20.70 17.12 12.91
CA ASN A 284 -21.06 16.93 11.52
C ASN A 284 -20.22 17.87 10.66
N ASN A 285 -19.46 17.30 9.74
CA ASN A 285 -18.56 18.03 8.85
C ASN A 285 -19.03 17.88 7.40
N PHE A 286 -19.21 19.00 6.71
CA PHE A 286 -19.39 19.04 5.26
C PHE A 286 -18.16 19.71 4.64
N LEU A 287 -17.40 18.97 3.86
CA LEU A 287 -16.10 19.39 3.35
C LEU A 287 -16.07 19.30 1.83
N VAL A 288 -15.48 20.30 1.19
CA VAL A 288 -15.35 20.36 -0.27
C VAL A 288 -13.89 20.63 -0.60
N TYR A 289 -13.30 19.75 -1.38
CA TYR A 289 -11.91 19.83 -1.80
C TYR A 289 -11.76 19.74 -3.32
N PRO A 290 -10.81 20.47 -3.92
CA PRO A 290 -10.51 20.33 -5.34
C PRO A 290 -9.87 18.95 -5.63
N ASP A 291 -9.98 18.49 -6.87
CA ASP A 291 -9.23 17.34 -7.41
C ASP A 291 -8.83 17.67 -8.85
N ILE A 292 -7.79 18.50 -8.99
CA ILE A 292 -7.35 19.06 -10.28
C ILE A 292 -5.96 18.54 -10.59
N LYS A 293 -5.77 17.97 -11.78
CA LYS A 293 -4.46 17.55 -12.28
C LYS A 293 -4.31 17.94 -13.75
N ILE A 294 -3.20 18.56 -14.09
CA ILE A 294 -2.83 18.93 -15.46
C ILE A 294 -1.49 18.27 -15.76
N GLN A 295 -1.39 17.60 -16.90
CA GLN A 295 -0.12 17.05 -17.36
C GLN A 295 0.07 17.29 -18.87
N LYS A 296 1.31 17.46 -19.28
CA LYS A 296 1.69 17.67 -20.68
C LYS A 296 2.92 16.84 -21.02
N GLU A 297 2.85 16.13 -22.12
CA GLU A 297 4.02 15.51 -22.73
C GLU A 297 4.86 16.61 -23.40
N ILE A 298 6.08 16.83 -22.90
CA ILE A 298 7.04 17.77 -23.48
C ILE A 298 7.77 17.09 -24.64
N LEU A 299 8.26 15.87 -24.38
CA LEU A 299 8.86 14.99 -25.38
C LEU A 299 8.01 13.75 -25.42
N LYS A 300 7.41 13.47 -26.59
CA LYS A 300 6.50 12.36 -26.80
C LYS A 300 7.13 11.06 -26.28
N GLU A 301 6.43 10.39 -25.36
CA GLU A 301 6.84 9.11 -24.72
C GLU A 301 8.12 9.17 -23.83
N ASN A 302 8.79 10.31 -23.70
CA ASN A 302 10.06 10.44 -22.97
C ASN A 302 10.01 11.35 -21.75
N LEU A 303 9.24 12.44 -21.79
CA LEU A 303 9.18 13.41 -20.69
C LEU A 303 7.78 14.03 -20.60
N GLN A 304 7.17 13.90 -19.43
CA GLN A 304 5.94 14.57 -19.05
C GLN A 304 6.19 15.51 -17.87
N VAL A 305 5.59 16.69 -17.92
CA VAL A 305 5.45 17.58 -16.76
C VAL A 305 4.02 17.48 -16.25
N TYR A 306 3.83 17.47 -14.94
CA TYR A 306 2.51 17.41 -14.34
C TYR A 306 2.45 18.28 -13.09
N GLY A 307 1.26 18.79 -12.80
CA GLY A 307 1.00 19.52 -11.57
C GLY A 307 -0.48 19.48 -11.23
N GLY A 308 -0.80 19.75 -9.98
CA GLY A 308 -2.18 19.66 -9.52
C GLY A 308 -2.36 20.16 -8.11
N VAL A 309 -3.63 20.23 -7.73
CA VAL A 309 -4.05 20.47 -6.36
C VAL A 309 -5.19 19.51 -6.03
N SER A 310 -5.04 18.80 -4.92
CA SER A 310 -6.08 17.92 -4.39
C SER A 310 -6.29 18.15 -2.91
N GLY A 311 -7.44 17.76 -2.38
CA GLY A 311 -7.61 17.49 -0.95
C GLY A 311 -8.23 16.13 -0.72
N ASP A 312 -8.30 15.70 0.53
CA ASP A 312 -8.92 14.44 0.92
C ASP A 312 -9.36 14.45 2.39
N LEU A 313 -10.12 13.42 2.78
CA LEU A 313 -10.48 13.14 4.16
C LEU A 313 -10.17 11.67 4.44
N LYS A 314 -9.19 11.43 5.31
CA LYS A 314 -8.81 10.08 5.75
C LYS A 314 -9.48 9.77 7.07
N THR A 315 -10.29 8.71 7.12
CA THR A 315 -10.72 8.12 8.39
C THR A 315 -9.57 7.29 8.94
N ASN A 316 -9.01 7.68 10.08
CA ASN A 316 -8.05 6.83 10.77
C ASN A 316 -8.79 5.76 11.58
N ASN A 317 -8.16 4.62 11.79
CA ASN A 317 -8.74 3.48 12.48
C ASN A 317 -7.66 2.75 13.28
N TYR A 318 -8.06 1.94 14.27
CA TYR A 318 -7.13 1.28 15.17
C TYR A 318 -6.23 0.27 14.45
N ARG A 319 -6.78 -0.47 13.48
CA ARG A 319 -6.01 -1.42 12.68
C ARG A 319 -4.82 -0.75 11.99
N ASP A 320 -5.05 0.30 11.21
CA ASP A 320 -4.02 0.99 10.45
C ASP A 320 -2.90 1.50 11.38
N PHE A 321 -3.26 2.01 12.56
CA PHE A 321 -2.28 2.44 13.55
C PHE A 321 -1.43 1.28 14.11
N SER A 322 -2.03 0.11 14.30
CA SER A 322 -1.30 -1.09 14.74
C SER A 322 -0.39 -1.68 13.67
N GLU A 323 -0.70 -1.48 12.38
CA GLU A 323 0.15 -1.90 11.27
C GLU A 323 1.37 -0.97 11.11
N ASP A 324 1.16 0.35 11.25
CA ASP A 324 2.24 1.35 11.22
C ASP A 324 3.17 1.21 12.43
N ASN A 325 2.60 1.04 13.62
CA ASN A 325 3.32 0.83 14.88
C ASN A 325 2.63 -0.26 15.73
N PRO A 326 3.17 -1.50 15.80
CA PRO A 326 2.55 -2.59 16.55
C PRO A 326 2.50 -2.35 18.07
N PHE A 327 3.26 -1.36 18.56
CA PHE A 327 3.39 -1.03 19.98
C PHE A 327 2.41 0.06 20.44
N VAL A 328 1.42 0.42 19.63
CA VAL A 328 0.32 1.28 20.08
C VAL A 328 -0.42 0.66 21.25
N SER A 329 -0.82 1.50 22.19
CA SER A 329 -1.67 1.10 23.30
C SER A 329 -3.13 1.01 22.86
N PRO A 330 -3.92 0.08 23.42
CA PRO A 330 -5.36 -0.06 23.15
C PRO A 330 -6.17 1.00 23.90
N THR A 331 -5.78 2.27 23.79
CA THR A 331 -6.33 3.40 24.58
C THR A 331 -6.33 4.73 23.81
N ILE A 332 -6.15 4.67 22.50
CA ILE A 332 -5.93 5.84 21.64
C ILE A 332 -7.24 6.56 21.27
N PHE A 333 -7.14 7.85 20.96
CA PHE A 333 -8.24 8.61 20.37
C PHE A 333 -8.25 8.41 18.85
N ILE A 334 -9.43 8.15 18.28
CA ILE A 334 -9.61 7.94 16.84
C ILE A 334 -10.45 9.08 16.28
N THR A 335 -9.91 9.77 15.27
CA THR A 335 -10.61 10.79 14.48
C THR A 335 -10.11 10.77 13.04
N GLN A 336 -10.66 11.65 12.20
CA GLN A 336 -10.28 11.78 10.79
C GLN A 336 -9.20 12.84 10.60
N THR A 337 -8.37 12.66 9.58
CA THR A 337 -7.39 13.64 9.10
C THR A 337 -7.93 14.31 7.86
N ALA A 338 -8.06 15.64 7.90
CA ALA A 338 -8.45 16.42 6.73
C ALA A 338 -7.21 16.93 5.98
N GLU A 339 -6.90 16.35 4.83
CA GLU A 339 -5.91 16.88 3.89
C GLU A 339 -6.55 18.04 3.11
N LYS A 340 -6.54 19.23 3.71
CA LYS A 340 -7.19 20.43 3.15
C LYS A 340 -6.67 20.77 1.76
N MET A 341 -5.36 20.59 1.57
CA MET A 341 -4.68 20.93 0.33
C MET A 341 -3.40 20.12 0.19
N ASN A 342 -3.17 19.63 -1.01
CA ASN A 342 -1.94 19.02 -1.47
C ASN A 342 -1.68 19.54 -2.88
N ALA A 343 -0.83 20.55 -2.97
CA ALA A 343 -0.40 21.14 -4.22
C ALA A 343 0.93 20.48 -4.62
N PHE A 344 1.02 19.98 -5.84
CA PHE A 344 2.22 19.29 -6.32
C PHE A 344 2.59 19.71 -7.74
N LEU A 345 3.89 19.68 -8.01
CA LEU A 345 4.48 19.91 -9.33
C LEU A 345 5.61 18.90 -9.52
N GLY A 346 5.65 18.25 -10.67
CA GLY A 346 6.67 17.26 -10.96
C GLY A 346 6.88 17.03 -12.43
N PHE A 347 7.90 16.25 -12.72
CA PHE A 347 8.20 15.76 -14.04
C PHE A 347 8.55 14.29 -13.93
N SER A 348 8.06 13.50 -14.87
CA SER A 348 8.38 12.09 -14.94
C SER A 348 8.60 11.70 -16.39
N GLY A 349 9.20 10.54 -16.61
CA GLY A 349 9.48 10.14 -17.96
C GLY A 349 10.38 8.93 -18.06
N VAL A 350 10.78 8.67 -19.30
CA VAL A 350 11.63 7.57 -19.71
C VAL A 350 12.75 8.19 -20.56
N LEU A 351 13.95 8.34 -19.99
CA LEU A 351 15.08 9.00 -20.68
C LEU A 351 15.55 8.16 -21.88
N ASN A 352 15.60 6.85 -21.70
CA ASN A 352 15.88 5.84 -22.72
C ASN A 352 15.06 4.58 -22.38
N LYS A 353 15.10 3.55 -23.22
CA LYS A 353 14.33 2.30 -22.98
C LYS A 353 14.67 1.56 -21.67
N SER A 354 15.64 2.04 -20.89
CA SER A 354 16.14 1.41 -19.68
C SER A 354 16.00 2.28 -18.43
N VAL A 355 15.74 3.58 -18.53
CA VAL A 355 15.71 4.50 -17.37
C VAL A 355 14.36 5.21 -17.31
N SER A 356 13.57 4.91 -16.29
CA SER A 356 12.39 5.69 -15.91
C SER A 356 12.66 6.48 -14.64
N PHE A 357 12.02 7.63 -14.50
CA PHE A 357 12.20 8.51 -13.36
C PHE A 357 10.94 9.34 -13.11
N ASN A 358 10.82 9.82 -11.89
CA ASN A 358 9.81 10.77 -11.47
C ASN A 358 10.35 11.62 -10.34
N VAL A 359 10.22 12.94 -10.47
CA VAL A 359 10.67 13.91 -9.48
C VAL A 359 9.54 14.90 -9.26
N SER A 360 9.23 15.17 -8.00
CA SER A 360 8.16 16.10 -7.65
C SER A 360 8.46 16.85 -6.37
N ALA A 361 7.91 18.05 -6.28
CA ALA A 361 7.79 18.80 -5.05
C ALA A 361 6.31 18.93 -4.71
N SER A 362 5.97 18.87 -3.43
CA SER A 362 4.61 19.08 -2.96
C SER A 362 4.56 19.90 -1.68
N PHE A 363 3.43 20.55 -1.47
CA PHE A 363 3.09 21.25 -0.25
C PHE A 363 1.72 20.75 0.22
N LYS A 364 1.70 20.15 1.40
CA LYS A 364 0.51 19.56 2.02
C LYS A 364 0.13 20.31 3.29
N ASN A 365 -1.16 20.53 3.48
CA ASN A 365 -1.75 21.08 4.70
C ASN A 365 -2.76 20.07 5.26
N GLU A 366 -2.40 19.43 6.36
CA GLU A 366 -3.20 18.39 7.01
C GLU A 366 -3.71 18.92 8.34
N GLN A 367 -5.02 18.79 8.58
CA GLN A 367 -5.58 18.98 9.91
C GLN A 367 -5.81 17.65 10.59
N ASP A 368 -5.63 17.65 11.90
CA ASP A 368 -5.73 16.45 12.72
C ASP A 368 -4.86 15.32 12.12
N LYS A 369 -3.58 15.61 11.86
CA LYS A 369 -2.62 14.60 11.45
C LYS A 369 -2.21 13.78 12.68
N PRO A 370 -2.36 12.44 12.67
CA PRO A 370 -1.92 11.61 13.78
C PRO A 370 -0.40 11.57 13.85
N LEU A 371 0.13 11.77 15.05
CA LEU A 371 1.54 11.65 15.38
C LEU A 371 1.69 10.62 16.49
N PHE A 372 2.51 9.60 16.26
CA PHE A 372 2.82 8.62 17.30
C PHE A 372 3.67 9.27 18.38
N LEU A 373 3.24 9.14 19.63
CA LEU A 373 3.94 9.66 20.78
C LEU A 373 4.08 8.58 21.82
N LYS A 374 5.28 8.40 22.37
CA LYS A 374 5.48 7.48 23.49
C LYS A 374 4.55 7.85 24.65
N ASN A 375 3.94 6.84 25.27
CA ASN A 375 3.10 7.04 26.44
C ASN A 375 3.95 7.32 27.68
N ASN A 376 3.43 8.18 28.56
CA ASN A 376 4.05 8.45 29.85
C ASN A 376 3.83 7.28 30.82
N SER A 377 4.89 6.77 31.46
CA SER A 377 4.82 5.65 32.40
C SER A 377 3.95 5.96 33.60
N LYS A 378 3.06 5.04 34.00
CA LYS A 378 2.34 5.10 35.28
C LYS A 378 3.18 4.62 36.47
N SER A 379 4.21 3.82 36.21
CA SER A 379 5.14 3.33 37.23
C SER A 379 6.27 4.33 37.47
N ASP A 380 6.68 4.46 38.73
CA ASP A 380 7.83 5.23 39.21
C ASP A 380 9.13 4.42 39.24
N GLY A 381 9.14 3.23 38.65
CA GLY A 381 10.26 2.29 38.74
C GLY A 381 10.03 1.17 39.75
N ILE A 382 9.09 1.32 40.68
CA ILE A 382 8.87 0.37 41.78
C ILE A 382 7.39 -0.05 41.85
N SER A 383 6.49 0.91 41.69
CA SER A 383 5.05 0.71 41.79
C SER A 383 4.53 -0.12 40.62
N THR A 384 3.69 -1.12 40.92
CA THR A 384 3.04 -2.01 39.93
C THR A 384 1.53 -1.84 39.90
N SER A 385 0.99 -0.93 40.72
CA SER A 385 -0.43 -0.62 40.80
C SER A 385 -0.62 0.82 41.27
N ALA A 386 -1.79 1.38 40.98
CA ALA A 386 -2.28 2.62 41.58
C ALA A 386 -3.74 2.44 41.98
N ASN A 387 -4.11 2.94 43.17
CA ASN A 387 -5.48 2.88 43.69
C ASN A 387 -6.09 1.45 43.70
N GLY A 388 -5.26 0.43 43.97
CA GLY A 388 -5.70 -0.97 44.01
C GLY A 388 -5.90 -1.64 42.65
N ILE A 389 -5.53 -0.97 41.55
CA ILE A 389 -5.59 -1.51 40.18
C ILE A 389 -4.18 -1.72 39.68
N ASN A 390 -3.85 -2.96 39.28
CA ASN A 390 -2.55 -3.29 38.70
C ASN A 390 -2.36 -2.60 37.36
N PHE A 391 -1.13 -2.16 37.08
CA PHE A 391 -0.76 -1.61 35.79
C PHE A 391 -0.76 -2.71 34.73
N ARG A 392 -1.23 -2.36 33.54
CA ARG A 392 -1.21 -3.25 32.36
C ARG A 392 0.16 -3.19 31.68
N GLY A 393 0.47 -4.20 30.87
CA GLY A 393 1.76 -4.31 30.18
C GLY A 393 2.20 -3.06 29.42
N TYR A 394 1.26 -2.33 28.83
CA TYR A 394 1.51 -1.11 28.06
C TYR A 394 1.64 0.18 28.90
N GLU A 395 1.49 0.12 30.23
CA GLU A 395 1.42 1.30 31.10
C GLU A 395 2.77 1.67 31.73
N TYR A 396 3.84 0.95 31.38
CA TYR A 396 5.20 1.14 31.92
C TYR A 396 6.09 2.04 31.04
N GLY A 397 5.49 2.88 30.19
CA GLY A 397 6.22 3.74 29.27
C GLY A 397 6.89 2.98 28.11
N ASN A 398 6.29 1.86 27.71
CA ASN A 398 6.71 0.94 26.65
C ASN A 398 5.64 0.80 25.55
N SER A 399 4.79 1.80 25.38
CA SER A 399 3.75 1.80 24.36
C SER A 399 3.56 3.21 23.78
N PHE A 400 2.78 3.30 22.71
CA PHE A 400 2.52 4.55 22.01
C PHE A 400 1.05 4.96 22.09
N GLY A 401 0.84 6.25 22.30
CA GLY A 401 -0.41 6.94 22.07
C GLY A 401 -0.38 7.68 20.73
N ILE A 402 -1.47 8.39 20.44
CA ILE A 402 -1.60 9.24 19.25
C ILE A 402 -2.01 10.62 19.71
N VAL A 403 -1.25 11.62 19.28
CA VAL A 403 -1.63 13.03 19.39
C VAL A 403 -1.94 13.55 18.00
N TYR A 404 -2.89 14.46 17.89
CA TYR A 404 -3.30 15.05 16.62
C TYR A 404 -2.88 16.52 16.58
N ASP A 405 -2.34 16.95 15.45
CA ASP A 405 -1.98 18.35 15.22
C ASP A 405 -2.21 18.78 13.76
N ASP A 406 -2.32 20.09 13.55
CA ASP A 406 -2.36 20.70 12.23
C ASP A 406 -0.92 20.83 11.70
N VAL A 407 -0.60 20.08 10.64
CA VAL A 407 0.77 19.96 10.11
C VAL A 407 0.83 20.42 8.66
N LYS A 408 1.75 21.35 8.39
CA LYS A 408 2.15 21.75 7.03
C LYS A 408 3.42 21.00 6.65
N THR A 409 3.37 20.27 5.55
CA THR A 409 4.49 19.47 5.06
C THR A 409 4.94 19.98 3.68
N SER A 410 6.21 20.34 3.56
CA SER A 410 6.85 20.55 2.25
C SER A 410 7.69 19.32 1.92
N SER A 411 7.45 18.70 0.77
CA SER A 411 8.12 17.46 0.38
C SER A 411 8.84 17.61 -0.94
N PHE A 412 10.04 17.03 -1.04
CA PHE A 412 10.73 16.75 -2.28
C PHE A 412 10.84 15.23 -2.43
N PHE A 413 10.37 14.69 -3.55
CA PHE A 413 10.36 13.27 -3.85
C PHE A 413 11.05 13.01 -5.18
N ALA A 414 11.91 12.00 -5.22
CA ALA A 414 12.56 11.53 -6.44
C ALA A 414 12.59 10.01 -6.46
N GLU A 415 12.19 9.40 -7.57
CA GLU A 415 12.31 7.97 -7.83
C GLU A 415 12.90 7.72 -9.21
N MET A 416 13.62 6.60 -9.32
CA MET A 416 14.28 6.18 -10.55
C MET A 416 14.30 4.66 -10.62
N SER A 417 14.01 4.12 -11.80
CA SER A 417 14.25 2.71 -12.13
C SER A 417 15.19 2.64 -13.34
N TYR A 418 16.21 1.80 -13.23
CA TYR A 418 17.24 1.60 -14.24
C TYR A 418 17.44 0.11 -14.53
N GLU A 419 16.99 -0.32 -15.71
CA GLU A 419 17.27 -1.62 -16.29
C GLU A 419 18.68 -1.63 -16.92
N PHE A 420 19.71 -1.84 -16.09
CA PHE A 420 21.10 -1.92 -16.54
C PHE A 420 21.33 -3.05 -17.56
N SER A 421 20.67 -4.19 -17.36
CA SER A 421 20.65 -5.31 -18.31
C SER A 421 19.33 -6.08 -18.19
N LYS A 422 19.12 -7.09 -19.05
CA LYS A 422 17.97 -8.02 -18.91
C LYS A 422 17.95 -8.76 -17.56
N GLN A 423 19.09 -8.82 -16.88
CA GLN A 423 19.25 -9.54 -15.61
C GLN A 423 19.34 -8.60 -14.40
N ILE A 424 19.73 -7.34 -14.58
CA ILE A 424 20.01 -6.41 -13.49
C ILE A 424 19.13 -5.17 -13.59
N THR A 425 18.36 -4.92 -12.54
CA THR A 425 17.52 -3.72 -12.39
C THR A 425 17.87 -3.02 -11.08
N PHE A 426 18.04 -1.70 -11.14
CA PHE A 426 18.20 -0.84 -9.99
C PHE A 426 16.96 0.02 -9.83
N GLU A 427 16.39 0.08 -8.64
CA GLU A 427 15.26 0.93 -8.29
C GLU A 427 15.66 1.77 -7.09
N THR A 428 15.33 3.05 -7.07
CA THR A 428 15.59 3.89 -5.91
C THR A 428 14.52 4.95 -5.77
N ASN A 429 14.23 5.30 -4.52
CA ASN A 429 13.44 6.46 -4.19
C ASN A 429 14.04 7.21 -3.00
N PHE A 430 13.80 8.52 -2.96
CA PHE A 430 14.22 9.42 -1.90
C PHE A 430 13.09 10.41 -1.64
N GLN A 431 12.84 10.69 -0.37
CA GLN A 431 11.89 11.68 0.09
C GLN A 431 12.53 12.54 1.17
N ILE A 432 12.37 13.85 1.04
CA ILE A 432 12.82 14.84 2.02
C ILE A 432 11.61 15.68 2.41
N ASP A 433 11.28 15.69 3.68
CA ASP A 433 10.13 16.37 4.24
C ASP A 433 10.55 17.45 5.23
N SER A 434 9.86 18.58 5.19
CA SER A 434 9.93 19.63 6.21
C SER A 434 8.56 19.81 6.81
N PHE A 435 8.46 19.61 8.13
CA PHE A 435 7.23 19.68 8.89
C PHE A 435 7.15 20.97 9.70
N ASN A 436 5.97 21.56 9.75
CA ASN A 436 5.65 22.67 10.64
C ASN A 436 4.34 22.34 11.37
N THR A 437 4.44 22.12 12.67
CA THR A 437 3.37 21.79 13.62
C THR A 437 2.74 23.06 14.19
N THR A 438 1.47 22.99 14.59
CA THR A 438 0.74 24.15 15.13
C THR A 438 0.74 24.17 16.65
N THR A 439 0.54 23.00 17.26
CA THR A 439 0.39 22.85 18.72
C THR A 439 1.52 22.02 19.32
N GLU A 440 1.91 20.95 18.64
CA GLU A 440 2.98 20.08 19.12
C GLU A 440 4.36 20.73 18.88
N VAL A 441 5.27 20.53 19.83
CA VAL A 441 6.63 21.11 19.78
C VAL A 441 7.46 20.50 18.64
N GLU A 442 7.17 19.24 18.29
CA GLU A 442 7.88 18.48 17.27
C GLU A 442 6.88 17.64 16.46
N ALA A 443 7.24 17.34 15.21
CA ALA A 443 6.50 16.41 14.36
C ALA A 443 6.84 14.95 14.76
N TRP A 444 6.25 14.49 15.86
CA TRP A 444 6.63 13.22 16.51
C TRP A 444 6.62 12.01 15.56
N ASN A 445 7.68 11.21 15.64
CA ASN A 445 7.93 10.00 14.86
C ASN A 445 7.92 10.14 13.33
N LEU A 446 7.84 11.37 12.78
CA LEU A 446 7.94 11.61 11.34
C LEU A 446 9.41 11.78 10.90
N PRO A 447 9.91 10.99 9.93
CA PRO A 447 11.27 11.14 9.42
C PRO A 447 11.39 12.30 8.43
N ILE A 448 12.44 13.11 8.58
CA ILE A 448 12.77 14.23 7.68
C ILE A 448 13.34 13.73 6.34
N PHE A 449 14.03 12.60 6.35
CA PHE A 449 14.62 12.01 5.15
C PHE A 449 14.34 10.51 5.12
N GLN A 450 13.94 10.01 3.97
CA GLN A 450 13.72 8.58 3.72
C GLN A 450 14.34 8.23 2.37
N GLY A 451 15.00 7.08 2.29
CA GLY A 451 15.58 6.60 1.05
C GLY A 451 15.55 5.09 0.96
N ASN A 452 15.27 4.58 -0.22
CA ASN A 452 15.31 3.16 -0.52
C ASN A 452 16.10 2.94 -1.81
N LEU A 453 16.97 1.93 -1.83
CA LEU A 453 17.68 1.47 -3.01
C LEU A 453 17.58 -0.04 -3.10
N ILE A 454 17.00 -0.53 -4.19
CA ILE A 454 16.82 -1.94 -4.48
C ILE A 454 17.64 -2.29 -5.73
N ALA A 455 18.49 -3.31 -5.62
CA ALA A 455 19.19 -3.90 -6.75
C ALA A 455 18.71 -5.34 -6.92
N LYS A 456 18.12 -5.65 -8.07
CA LYS A 456 17.62 -6.98 -8.43
C LYS A 456 18.56 -7.58 -9.46
N TYR A 457 18.96 -8.82 -9.24
CA TYR A 457 19.64 -9.68 -10.19
C TYR A 457 18.81 -10.94 -10.40
N LYS A 458 18.51 -11.29 -11.64
CA LYS A 458 17.85 -12.55 -11.98
C LYS A 458 18.44 -13.12 -13.27
N ASN A 459 18.83 -14.38 -13.20
CA ASN A 459 19.16 -15.21 -14.34
C ASN A 459 18.45 -16.56 -14.20
N GLU A 460 18.64 -17.48 -15.16
CA GLU A 460 17.99 -18.81 -15.18
C GLU A 460 18.14 -19.60 -13.89
N LYS A 461 19.30 -19.52 -13.24
CA LYS A 461 19.63 -20.33 -12.05
C LYS A 461 19.66 -19.54 -10.75
N TRP A 462 19.89 -18.24 -10.81
CA TRP A 462 20.16 -17.42 -9.63
C TRP A 462 19.24 -16.22 -9.63
N TYR A 463 18.71 -15.90 -8.46
CA TYR A 463 18.10 -14.61 -8.21
C TYR A 463 18.68 -14.03 -6.92
N ALA A 464 18.86 -12.72 -6.90
CA ALA A 464 19.30 -11.98 -5.73
C ALA A 464 18.63 -10.61 -5.74
N THR A 465 18.28 -10.11 -4.58
CA THR A 465 17.73 -8.77 -4.36
C THR A 465 18.47 -8.20 -3.16
N SER A 466 19.14 -7.06 -3.36
CA SER A 466 19.71 -6.25 -2.30
C SER A 466 18.78 -5.07 -2.07
N THR A 467 18.41 -4.80 -0.81
CA THR A 467 17.59 -3.66 -0.41
C THR A 467 18.33 -2.88 0.65
N ILE A 468 18.52 -1.58 0.39
CA ILE A 468 19.11 -0.63 1.30
C ILE A 468 18.03 0.36 1.71
N LEU A 469 17.72 0.41 3.00
CA LEU A 469 16.78 1.35 3.59
C LEU A 469 17.55 2.36 4.43
N PHE A 470 17.26 3.64 4.26
CA PHE A 470 17.74 4.70 5.13
C PHE A 470 16.57 5.53 5.64
N ILE A 471 16.51 5.71 6.95
CA ILE A 471 15.53 6.57 7.62
C ILE A 471 16.30 7.57 8.47
N GLY A 472 16.00 8.85 8.27
CA GLY A 472 16.61 9.96 8.98
C GLY A 472 16.21 10.01 10.46
N ASN A 473 16.80 10.96 11.18
CA ASN A 473 16.47 11.21 12.58
C ASN A 473 14.98 11.49 12.75
N ARG A 474 14.42 11.00 13.86
CA ARG A 474 13.03 11.24 14.26
C ARG A 474 13.00 11.77 15.69
N LYS A 475 11.88 12.37 16.07
CA LYS A 475 11.66 12.91 17.41
C LYS A 475 10.64 12.07 18.16
N ASP A 476 10.83 11.93 19.46
CA ASP A 476 9.86 11.34 20.38
C ASP A 476 9.88 12.08 21.72
N ALA A 477 8.95 11.78 22.62
CA ALA A 477 8.89 12.40 23.93
C ALA A 477 9.68 11.63 24.99
N LEU A 478 10.36 12.39 25.85
CA LEU A 478 10.85 11.94 27.15
C LEU A 478 10.13 12.73 28.24
N TYR A 479 9.42 12.04 29.13
CA TYR A 479 8.68 12.65 30.23
C TYR A 479 9.58 12.84 31.46
N ALA A 480 9.44 13.99 32.13
CA ALA A 480 10.21 14.31 33.33
C ALA A 480 9.67 13.64 34.61
N SER A 481 8.41 13.20 34.59
CA SER A 481 7.72 12.57 35.71
C SER A 481 6.66 11.59 35.22
N ASN A 482 6.24 10.71 36.12
CA ASN A 482 5.24 9.68 35.81
C ASN A 482 3.89 10.30 35.47
N TYR A 483 3.06 9.51 34.81
CA TYR A 483 1.71 9.86 34.43
C TYR A 483 0.85 10.29 35.64
N PRO A 484 0.05 11.36 35.54
CA PRO A 484 -0.13 12.24 34.39
C PRO A 484 0.86 13.41 34.40
N SER A 485 1.92 13.33 33.58
CA SER A 485 2.79 14.48 33.31
C SER A 485 2.67 14.91 31.85
N ASN A 486 2.51 16.22 31.67
CA ASN A 486 2.57 16.89 30.36
C ASN A 486 3.96 17.49 30.11
N ASP A 487 4.86 17.46 31.10
CA ASP A 487 6.22 17.98 31.00
C ASP A 487 7.07 16.98 30.23
N LYS A 488 7.11 17.17 28.91
CA LYS A 488 7.87 16.36 27.96
C LYS A 488 8.97 17.18 27.28
N THR A 489 10.12 16.56 27.09
CA THR A 489 11.23 17.08 26.28
C THR A 489 11.42 16.22 25.03
N SER A 490 12.04 16.78 23.99
CA SER A 490 12.31 16.06 22.76
C SER A 490 13.48 15.08 22.93
N LEU A 491 13.20 13.78 22.81
CA LEU A 491 14.18 12.73 22.54
C LEU A 491 14.42 12.61 21.03
N THR A 492 15.68 12.47 20.61
CA THR A 492 16.00 12.21 19.19
C THR A 492 16.28 10.71 19.01
N ILE A 493 15.49 10.06 18.16
CA ILE A 493 15.76 8.70 17.68
C ILE A 493 16.76 8.81 16.51
N PRO A 494 17.96 8.24 16.63
CA PRO A 494 18.97 8.32 15.58
C PRO A 494 18.50 7.72 14.26
N SER A 495 18.98 8.29 13.16
CA SER A 495 18.84 7.72 11.83
C SER A 495 19.47 6.34 11.75
N PHE A 496 18.98 5.51 10.82
CA PHE A 496 19.56 4.21 10.58
C PHE A 496 19.69 3.91 9.09
N PHE A 497 20.62 3.00 8.81
CA PHE A 497 20.86 2.40 7.52
C PHE A 497 20.76 0.89 7.70
N ASP A 498 19.89 0.25 6.91
CA ASP A 498 19.62 -1.18 6.97
C ASP A 498 19.83 -1.82 5.59
N LEU A 499 20.64 -2.88 5.55
CA LEU A 499 21.00 -3.61 4.34
C LEU A 499 20.49 -5.04 4.43
N ASN A 500 19.57 -5.37 3.52
CA ASN A 500 18.89 -6.65 3.46
C ASN A 500 19.20 -7.35 2.12
N LEU A 501 19.58 -8.62 2.16
CA LEU A 501 19.84 -9.46 1.00
C LEU A 501 18.86 -10.62 0.97
N ASN A 502 18.20 -10.85 -0.16
CA ASN A 502 17.38 -12.03 -0.40
C ASN A 502 17.83 -12.67 -1.70
N GLY A 503 18.17 -13.94 -1.70
CA GLY A 503 18.55 -14.63 -2.92
C GLY A 503 18.30 -16.12 -2.87
N GLY A 504 18.45 -16.77 -4.00
CA GLY A 504 18.24 -18.19 -4.09
C GLY A 504 18.76 -18.81 -5.37
N TYR A 505 18.72 -20.13 -5.40
CA TYR A 505 19.18 -20.96 -6.49
C TYR A 505 18.08 -21.89 -6.97
N PHE A 506 17.79 -21.88 -8.26
CA PHE A 506 16.91 -22.84 -8.92
C PHE A 506 17.70 -24.11 -9.24
N PHE A 507 17.37 -25.22 -8.56
CA PHE A 507 17.91 -26.54 -8.90
C PHE A 507 17.27 -27.06 -10.20
N ASN A 508 15.99 -26.74 -10.38
CA ASN A 508 15.19 -26.97 -11.57
C ASN A 508 13.94 -26.07 -11.50
N ASP A 509 13.05 -26.20 -12.48
CA ASP A 509 11.82 -25.41 -12.58
C ASP A 509 10.92 -25.53 -11.32
N LYS A 510 10.97 -26.67 -10.61
CA LYS A 510 10.13 -26.96 -9.43
C LYS A 510 10.79 -26.63 -8.10
N PHE A 511 12.08 -26.91 -7.96
CA PHE A 511 12.78 -26.84 -6.67
C PHE A 511 13.80 -25.72 -6.66
N SER A 512 13.72 -24.87 -5.64
CA SER A 512 14.73 -23.86 -5.34
C SER A 512 15.06 -23.79 -3.86
N ALA A 513 16.28 -23.41 -3.53
CA ALA A 513 16.63 -22.95 -2.19
C ALA A 513 16.65 -21.43 -2.15
N PHE A 514 16.34 -20.86 -0.99
CA PHE A 514 16.43 -19.42 -0.75
C PHE A 514 17.15 -19.13 0.55
N LEU A 515 17.75 -17.95 0.61
CA LEU A 515 18.44 -17.39 1.75
C LEU A 515 18.06 -15.91 1.87
N LYS A 516 17.51 -15.56 3.03
CA LYS A 516 17.22 -14.18 3.42
C LYS A 516 18.20 -13.80 4.52
N ILE A 517 18.89 -12.69 4.34
CA ILE A 517 19.75 -12.06 5.33
C ILE A 517 19.21 -10.66 5.55
N ASN A 518 18.69 -10.39 6.76
CA ASN A 518 18.25 -9.04 7.12
C ASN A 518 19.26 -8.40 8.07
N ASN A 519 19.39 -7.08 8.00
CA ASN A 519 20.33 -6.31 8.80
C ASN A 519 21.76 -6.88 8.71
N LEU A 520 22.27 -7.01 7.48
CA LEU A 520 23.59 -7.58 7.17
C LEU A 520 24.72 -6.88 7.92
N LEU A 521 24.58 -5.58 8.19
CA LEU A 521 25.56 -4.78 8.92
C LEU A 521 25.51 -4.99 10.44
N ASN A 522 24.54 -5.75 10.94
CA ASN A 522 24.35 -6.05 12.36
C ASN A 522 24.20 -4.78 13.23
N ASN A 523 23.42 -3.81 12.74
CA ASN A 523 23.18 -2.55 13.43
C ASN A 523 22.01 -2.69 14.41
N ASN A 524 22.20 -2.36 15.69
CA ASN A 524 21.12 -2.40 16.70
C ASN A 524 20.39 -1.04 16.78
N TYR A 525 19.79 -0.63 15.66
CA TYR A 525 19.09 0.65 15.61
C TYR A 525 17.70 0.56 16.24
N GLN A 526 17.13 1.71 16.60
CA GLN A 526 15.79 1.80 17.17
C GLN A 526 14.76 2.20 16.11
N ARG A 527 13.77 1.32 15.85
CA ARG A 527 12.65 1.66 14.95
C ARG A 527 11.69 2.62 15.64
N PHE A 528 11.47 2.49 16.93
CA PHE A 528 10.79 3.47 17.77
C PHE A 528 11.60 3.66 19.05
N ALA A 529 11.37 4.72 19.82
CA ALA A 529 12.14 4.97 21.03
C ALA A 529 12.10 3.74 21.97
N ASN A 530 13.27 3.21 22.35
CA ASN A 530 13.49 1.98 23.13
C ASN A 530 13.12 0.65 22.44
N PHE A 531 12.73 0.65 21.18
CA PHE A 531 12.44 -0.57 20.41
C PHE A 531 13.59 -0.85 19.45
N GLU A 532 14.64 -1.49 19.97
CA GLU A 532 15.77 -1.97 19.18
C GLU A 532 15.32 -3.10 18.25
N VAL A 533 15.78 -3.08 17.00
CA VAL A 533 15.54 -4.19 16.08
C VAL A 533 16.47 -5.37 16.40
N GLN A 534 16.09 -6.56 15.92
CA GLN A 534 17.02 -7.68 15.83
C GLN A 534 18.24 -7.29 14.99
N GLY A 535 19.43 -7.68 15.45
CA GLY A 535 20.69 -7.52 14.72
C GLY A 535 20.73 -8.36 13.44
N PHE A 536 21.87 -8.97 13.14
CA PHE A 536 22.04 -9.84 11.98
C PHE A 536 21.04 -10.99 12.01
N GLN A 537 20.18 -11.07 10.99
CA GLN A 537 19.20 -12.15 10.82
C GLN A 537 19.54 -12.96 9.58
N ILE A 538 19.44 -14.29 9.69
CA ILE A 538 19.63 -15.21 8.58
C ILE A 538 18.51 -16.25 8.61
N LEU A 539 17.88 -16.47 7.46
CA LEU A 539 16.80 -17.42 7.27
C LEU A 539 17.00 -18.18 5.97
N GLY A 540 17.20 -19.49 6.07
CA GLY A 540 17.37 -20.38 4.93
C GLY A 540 16.15 -21.27 4.76
N GLY A 541 15.82 -21.61 3.52
CA GLY A 541 14.70 -22.50 3.25
C GLY A 541 14.67 -23.06 1.84
N VAL A 542 13.63 -23.83 1.57
CA VAL A 542 13.36 -24.45 0.27
C VAL A 542 11.98 -24.05 -0.22
N THR A 543 11.83 -23.96 -1.53
CA THR A 543 10.57 -23.74 -2.22
C THR A 543 10.34 -24.88 -3.20
N CYS A 544 9.13 -25.43 -3.17
CA CYS A 544 8.64 -26.43 -4.11
C CYS A 544 7.47 -25.83 -4.89
N LYS A 545 7.58 -25.76 -6.21
CA LYS A 545 6.55 -25.32 -7.14
C LYS A 545 5.93 -26.50 -7.87
N PHE A 546 4.62 -26.48 -8.06
CA PHE A 546 3.88 -27.57 -8.68
C PHE A 546 2.58 -27.12 -9.33
N ASP A 547 2.07 -27.96 -10.22
CA ASP A 547 0.74 -27.85 -10.84
C ASP A 547 -0.09 -29.07 -10.39
N PHE A 548 -1.42 -28.97 -10.43
CA PHE A 548 -2.34 -30.06 -10.08
C PHE A 548 -2.53 -31.08 -11.20
#